data_AF-Q85XY0-F1
#
_entry.id   AF-Q85XY0-F1
#
_cell.length_a   1.000
_cell.length_b   1.000
_cell.length_c   1.000
_cell.angle_alpha   90.00
_cell.angle_beta   90.00
_cell.angle_gamma   90.00
#
_symmetry.space_group_name_H-M   'P 1'
#
loop_
_entity.id
_entity.type
_entity.pdbx_description
1 polymer ?
#
loop_
_entity_poly.entity_id
_entity_poly.type
_entity_poly.pdbx_seq_one_letter_code
_entity_poly.pdbx_strand_id
1 'polypeptide(L)'
;DMIYEDAVIVSKKVLYQQMFTSLHMDIYEFNFCYNNEYDIEFSTLEIPKQSYYIKKNLDSLGIIKEGQKILTGSVLLTKIKVTKPIFIYKPIFKLIYSIFGKVIRNIKDNSLYIQTGKNGRVSKIEFFLVNIKSRSNKYKNHNNIYLKCRIFICKQRFLTVGDKL
;
A
#
# COMPACT_ATOMS: atom_id res chain seq x y z
N ASP A 1 -13.76 46.27 10.25
CA ASP A 1 -14.97 45.43 10.26
C ASP A 1 -14.91 44.39 9.17
N MET A 2 -14.62 43.13 9.52
CA MET A 2 -14.73 42.02 8.54
C MET A 2 -16.21 41.61 8.46
N ILE A 3 -16.80 41.82 7.30
CA ILE A 3 -18.20 41.49 7.03
C ILE A 3 -18.28 39.98 6.80
N TYR A 4 -18.88 39.25 7.75
CA TYR A 4 -19.20 37.82 7.65
C TYR A 4 -20.46 37.61 6.79
N GLU A 5 -20.39 37.97 5.51
CA GLU A 5 -21.58 37.97 4.63
C GLU A 5 -22.09 36.55 4.34
N ASP A 6 -21.19 35.57 4.19
CA ASP A 6 -21.52 34.19 3.80
C ASP A 6 -21.21 33.14 4.89
N ALA A 7 -21.07 33.56 6.15
CA ALA A 7 -20.77 32.63 7.23
C ALA A 7 -22.03 31.90 7.73
N VAL A 8 -21.98 30.57 7.75
CA VAL A 8 -23.07 29.74 8.28
C VAL A 8 -22.75 29.28 9.70
N ILE A 9 -23.67 29.52 10.63
CA ILE A 9 -23.58 29.04 12.01
C ILE A 9 -24.41 27.76 12.15
N VAL A 10 -23.78 26.69 12.62
CA VAL A 10 -24.43 25.39 12.82
C VAL A 10 -24.48 25.04 14.31
N SER A 11 -25.63 24.57 14.77
CA SER A 11 -25.78 24.07 16.13
C SER A 11 -24.95 22.80 16.36
N LYS A 12 -24.25 22.71 17.48
CA LYS A 12 -23.50 21.49 17.88
C LYS A 12 -24.40 20.24 17.93
N LYS A 13 -25.72 20.39 18.15
CA LYS A 13 -26.68 19.27 18.12
C LYS A 13 -26.63 18.48 16.81
N VAL A 14 -26.44 19.17 15.68
CA VAL A 14 -26.36 18.56 14.35
C VAL A 14 -25.17 17.59 14.24
N LEU A 15 -24.04 17.93 14.88
CA LEU A 15 -22.84 17.10 14.90
C LEU A 15 -23.04 15.85 15.78
N TYR A 16 -23.71 16.01 16.93
CA TYR A 16 -24.05 14.88 17.82
C TYR A 16 -25.06 13.92 17.17
N GLN A 17 -26.02 14.43 16.41
CA GLN A 17 -27.03 13.64 15.70
C GLN A 17 -26.50 13.06 14.38
N GLN A 18 -25.23 13.31 14.03
CA GLN A 18 -24.59 12.81 12.81
C GLN A 18 -25.34 13.14 11.50
N MET A 19 -26.15 14.22 11.48
CA MET A 19 -27.01 14.53 10.33
C MET A 19 -26.21 14.91 9.08
N PHE A 20 -25.09 15.60 9.25
CA PHE A 20 -24.13 15.90 8.17
C PHE A 20 -22.87 15.06 8.36
N THR A 21 -22.97 13.79 7.98
CA THR A 21 -21.84 12.87 7.92
C THR A 21 -21.72 12.26 6.55
N SER A 22 -20.49 12.08 6.08
CA SER A 22 -20.20 11.44 4.79
C SER A 22 -19.19 10.31 4.97
N LEU A 23 -19.30 9.30 4.11
CA LEU A 23 -18.32 8.23 4.02
C LEU A 23 -17.43 8.48 2.81
N HIS A 24 -16.14 8.71 3.06
CA HIS A 24 -15.14 8.83 2.02
C HIS A 24 -14.41 7.50 1.86
N MET A 25 -14.24 7.05 0.61
CA MET A 25 -13.54 5.81 0.30
C MET A 25 -12.36 6.10 -0.63
N ASP A 26 -11.16 5.75 -0.17
CA ASP A 26 -9.94 5.83 -0.95
C ASP A 26 -9.56 4.44 -1.45
N ILE A 27 -9.24 4.34 -2.74
CA ILE A 27 -8.79 3.10 -3.37
C ILE A 27 -7.29 3.18 -3.59
N TYR A 28 -6.55 2.25 -2.98
CA TYR A 28 -5.13 2.09 -3.21
C TYR A 28 -4.90 0.93 -4.16
N GLU A 29 -4.33 1.21 -5.32
CA GLU A 29 -4.02 0.20 -6.33
C GLU A 29 -2.52 -0.12 -6.35
N PHE A 30 -2.20 -1.41 -6.34
CA PHE A 30 -0.83 -1.91 -6.34
C PHE A 30 -0.65 -2.99 -7.39
N ASN A 31 0.41 -2.89 -8.17
CA ASN A 31 0.75 -3.85 -9.21
C ASN A 31 1.99 -4.63 -8.81
N PHE A 32 1.98 -5.94 -9.04
CA PHE A 32 3.16 -6.81 -8.94
C PHE A 32 3.62 -7.17 -10.33
N CYS A 33 4.90 -6.88 -10.61
CA CYS A 33 5.51 -7.13 -11.90
C CYS A 33 6.46 -8.33 -11.85
N TYR A 34 6.54 -9.04 -12.97
CA TYR A 34 7.51 -10.09 -13.23
C TYR A 34 8.24 -9.78 -14.53
N ASN A 35 9.51 -9.42 -14.47
CA ASN A 35 10.28 -9.18 -15.70
C ASN A 35 10.99 -10.47 -16.13
N ASN A 36 11.92 -10.93 -15.30
CA ASN A 36 12.72 -12.13 -15.52
C ASN A 36 12.70 -12.99 -14.23
N GLU A 37 13.23 -14.21 -14.29
CA GLU A 37 13.34 -15.13 -13.13
C GLU A 37 14.03 -14.51 -11.90
N TYR A 38 14.88 -13.50 -12.13
CA TYR A 38 15.63 -12.79 -11.11
C TYR A 38 15.16 -11.34 -10.92
N ASP A 39 13.97 -10.98 -11.42
CA ASP A 39 13.39 -9.65 -11.30
C ASP A 39 11.88 -9.78 -11.09
N ILE A 40 11.51 -10.26 -9.90
CA ILE A 40 10.14 -10.58 -9.50
C ILE A 40 9.79 -9.76 -8.26
N GLU A 41 8.59 -9.19 -8.28
CA GLU A 41 8.00 -8.52 -7.12
C GLU A 41 6.95 -9.42 -6.47
N PHE A 42 7.02 -9.62 -5.16
CA PHE A 42 6.02 -10.38 -4.41
C PHE A 42 5.81 -9.80 -3.00
N SER A 43 4.71 -10.20 -2.36
CA SER A 43 4.39 -9.81 -0.98
C SER A 43 4.83 -10.89 0.00
N THR A 44 5.37 -10.49 1.16
CA THR A 44 5.73 -11.41 2.24
C THR A 44 5.80 -10.68 3.57
N LEU A 45 5.36 -11.35 4.64
CA LEU A 45 5.52 -10.85 6.00
C LEU A 45 7.00 -10.75 6.42
N GLU A 46 7.88 -11.52 5.79
CA GLU A 46 9.31 -11.60 6.09
C GLU A 46 10.13 -10.48 5.42
N ILE A 47 9.84 -9.24 5.80
CA ILE A 47 10.61 -8.08 5.34
C ILE A 47 11.89 -7.94 6.18
N PRO A 48 13.08 -7.84 5.55
CA PRO A 48 14.31 -7.57 6.28
C PRO A 48 14.30 -6.16 6.88
N LYS A 49 14.99 -5.98 8.02
CA LYS A 49 15.21 -4.67 8.66
C LYS A 49 13.95 -3.92 9.14
N GLN A 50 12.81 -4.60 9.25
CA GLN A 50 11.57 -3.98 9.69
C GLN A 50 11.09 -4.51 11.05
N SER A 51 10.61 -3.61 11.91
CA SER A 51 10.18 -3.95 13.26
C SER A 51 8.90 -4.79 13.28
N TYR A 52 8.75 -5.63 14.32
CA TYR A 52 7.56 -6.44 14.52
C TYR A 52 6.29 -5.60 14.66
N TYR A 53 6.40 -4.40 15.25
CA TYR A 53 5.28 -3.50 15.46
C TYR A 53 4.57 -3.11 14.15
N ILE A 54 5.35 -2.88 13.09
CA ILE A 54 4.81 -2.53 11.77
C ILE A 54 4.09 -3.72 11.14
N LYS A 55 4.56 -4.94 11.40
CA LYS A 55 4.04 -6.18 10.83
C LYS A 55 2.79 -6.72 11.54
N LYS A 56 2.49 -6.25 12.75
CA LYS A 56 1.39 -6.76 13.61
C LYS A 56 0.03 -6.76 12.91
N ASN A 57 -0.20 -5.79 12.03
CA ASN A 57 -1.48 -5.57 11.36
C ASN A 57 -1.60 -6.30 10.01
N LEU A 58 -0.52 -6.97 9.59
CA LEU A 58 -0.46 -7.71 8.35
C LEU A 58 -0.87 -9.17 8.55
N ASP A 59 -1.31 -9.81 7.48
CA ASP A 59 -1.54 -11.25 7.38
C ASP A 59 -0.25 -12.00 7.03
N SER A 60 -0.36 -13.32 6.86
CA SER A 60 0.78 -14.18 6.50
C SER A 60 1.39 -13.84 5.14
N LEU A 61 0.63 -13.21 4.25
CA LEU A 61 1.10 -12.77 2.92
C LEU A 61 1.74 -11.39 2.98
N GLY A 62 1.72 -10.70 4.12
CA GLY A 62 2.25 -9.35 4.27
C GLY A 62 1.29 -8.27 3.76
N ILE A 63 -0.01 -8.50 3.88
CA ILE A 63 -1.08 -7.61 3.42
C ILE A 63 -1.93 -7.23 4.64
N ILE A 64 -2.35 -5.97 4.72
CA ILE A 64 -3.19 -5.52 5.84
C ILE A 64 -4.50 -6.30 5.88
N LYS A 65 -5.05 -6.52 7.07
CA LYS A 65 -6.34 -7.24 7.24
C LYS A 65 -7.54 -6.32 7.08
N GLU A 66 -8.65 -6.86 6.59
CA GLU A 66 -9.94 -6.14 6.56
C GLU A 66 -10.40 -5.80 7.99
N GLY A 67 -11.07 -4.65 8.14
CA GLY A 67 -11.50 -4.10 9.44
C GLY A 67 -10.41 -3.39 10.26
N GLN A 68 -9.14 -3.53 9.86
CA GLN A 68 -8.01 -2.95 10.59
C GLN A 68 -8.04 -1.42 10.53
N LYS A 69 -7.74 -0.78 11.67
CA LYS A 69 -7.60 0.68 11.76
C LYS A 69 -6.24 1.10 11.20
N ILE A 70 -6.27 2.13 10.36
CA ILE A 70 -5.10 2.65 9.65
C ILE A 70 -4.81 4.05 10.16
N LEU A 71 -3.57 4.24 10.59
CA LEU A 71 -3.01 5.53 11.01
C LEU A 71 -1.90 5.91 10.05
N THR A 72 -1.59 7.21 9.97
CA THR A 72 -0.47 7.71 9.18
C THR A 72 0.82 6.92 9.46
N GLY A 73 1.51 6.47 8.40
CA GLY A 73 2.69 5.60 8.51
C GLY A 73 2.41 4.11 8.66
N SER A 74 1.15 3.65 8.72
CA SER A 74 0.83 2.22 8.70
C SER A 74 1.17 1.59 7.34
N VAL A 75 1.66 0.35 7.35
CA VAL A 75 1.87 -0.46 6.15
C VAL A 75 0.55 -1.05 5.68
N LEU A 76 0.25 -0.86 4.40
CA LEU A 76 -0.90 -1.47 3.72
C LEU A 76 -0.54 -2.82 3.11
N LEU A 77 0.64 -2.88 2.49
CA LEU A 77 1.11 -4.06 1.80
C LEU A 77 2.64 -4.06 1.75
N THR A 78 3.22 -5.21 2.01
CA THR A 78 4.65 -5.45 1.86
C THR A 78 4.92 -5.82 0.42
N LYS A 79 5.96 -5.24 -0.18
CA LYS A 79 6.30 -5.56 -1.56
C LYS A 79 7.79 -5.62 -1.66
N ILE A 80 8.30 -6.80 -1.94
CA ILE A 80 9.72 -7.05 -2.05
C ILE A 80 10.06 -7.31 -3.51
N LYS A 81 11.13 -6.67 -3.95
CA LYS A 81 11.73 -6.88 -5.27
C LYS A 81 13.05 -7.62 -5.09
N VAL A 82 13.13 -8.83 -5.66
CA VAL A 82 14.36 -9.63 -5.62
C VAL A 82 15.12 -9.44 -6.93
N THR A 83 16.39 -9.06 -6.82
CA THR A 83 17.30 -8.81 -7.96
C THR A 83 18.63 -9.54 -7.79
N LYS A 84 19.33 -9.79 -8.91
CA LYS A 84 20.74 -10.22 -8.86
C LYS A 84 21.58 -9.17 -8.11
N PRO A 85 22.52 -9.56 -7.23
CA PRO A 85 23.34 -8.59 -6.55
C PRO A 85 24.27 -7.91 -7.55
N ILE A 86 24.32 -6.58 -7.46
CA ILE A 86 25.07 -5.69 -8.37
C ILE A 86 26.57 -6.04 -8.44
N PHE A 87 27.09 -6.70 -7.40
CA PHE A 87 28.52 -6.95 -7.21
C PHE A 87 28.87 -8.43 -7.10
N ILE A 88 28.08 -9.34 -7.69
CA ILE A 88 28.34 -10.78 -7.57
C ILE A 88 29.75 -11.18 -8.04
N TYR A 89 30.33 -10.40 -8.95
CA TYR A 89 31.67 -10.62 -9.51
C TYR A 89 32.81 -10.07 -8.64
N LYS A 90 32.54 -9.33 -7.55
CA LYS A 90 33.60 -8.80 -6.68
C LYS A 90 34.23 -9.91 -5.83
N PRO A 91 35.55 -9.87 -5.56
CA PRO A 91 36.24 -10.87 -4.73
C PRO A 91 35.58 -11.06 -3.36
N ILE A 92 35.10 -9.96 -2.75
CA ILE A 92 34.45 -10.01 -1.43
C ILE A 92 33.15 -10.82 -1.44
N PHE A 93 32.39 -10.80 -2.54
CA PHE A 93 31.17 -11.59 -2.68
C PHE A 93 31.49 -13.08 -2.85
N LYS A 94 32.56 -13.40 -3.60
CA LYS A 94 33.07 -14.78 -3.73
C LYS A 94 33.51 -15.34 -2.38
N LEU A 95 34.15 -14.51 -1.55
CA LEU A 95 34.53 -14.86 -0.18
C LEU A 95 33.30 -15.12 0.71
N ILE A 96 32.30 -14.23 0.70
CA ILE A 96 31.07 -14.42 1.48
C ILE A 96 30.35 -15.70 1.02
N TYR A 97 30.30 -15.97 -0.29
CA TYR A 97 29.73 -17.21 -0.81
C TYR A 97 30.50 -18.46 -0.34
N SER A 98 31.84 -18.42 -0.33
CA SER A 98 32.64 -19.55 0.17
C SER A 98 32.46 -19.81 1.66
N ILE A 99 32.19 -18.77 2.45
CA ILE A 99 31.96 -18.89 3.89
C ILE A 99 30.54 -19.39 4.19
N PHE A 100 29.52 -18.87 3.48
CA PHE A 100 28.11 -19.10 3.83
C PHE A 100 27.36 -20.09 2.92
N GLY A 101 27.91 -20.46 1.76
CA GLY A 101 27.34 -21.44 0.82
C GLY A 101 25.98 -21.07 0.21
N LYS A 102 25.48 -19.84 0.43
CA LYS A 102 24.16 -19.38 -0.05
C LYS A 102 24.32 -18.32 -1.13
N VAL A 103 23.54 -18.44 -2.21
CA VAL A 103 23.44 -17.43 -3.26
C VAL A 103 22.86 -16.15 -2.65
N ILE A 104 23.67 -15.10 -2.59
CA ILE A 104 23.25 -13.81 -2.06
C ILE A 104 22.29 -13.16 -3.07
N ARG A 105 21.09 -12.80 -2.62
CA ARG A 105 20.11 -12.08 -3.43
C ARG A 105 19.99 -10.65 -2.92
N ASN A 106 19.89 -9.69 -3.83
CA ASN A 106 19.64 -8.31 -3.44
C ASN A 106 18.13 -8.12 -3.29
N ILE A 107 17.71 -7.85 -2.05
CA ILE A 107 16.31 -7.70 -1.67
C ILE A 107 16.05 -6.20 -1.49
N LYS A 108 15.23 -5.62 -2.37
CA LYS A 108 14.78 -4.23 -2.24
C LYS A 108 13.36 -4.21 -1.71
N ASP A 109 13.16 -3.46 -0.64
CA ASP A 109 11.82 -3.20 -0.11
C ASP A 109 11.17 -2.05 -0.89
N ASN A 110 10.01 -2.35 -1.48
CA ASN A 110 9.10 -1.43 -2.16
C ASN A 110 7.72 -1.45 -1.45
N SER A 111 7.70 -1.74 -0.14
CA SER A 111 6.49 -1.75 0.69
C SER A 111 5.72 -0.43 0.63
N LEU A 112 4.41 -0.53 0.81
CA LEU A 112 3.46 0.54 0.60
C LEU A 112 2.86 0.96 1.94
N TYR A 113 2.98 2.25 2.21
CA TYR A 113 2.53 2.89 3.43
C TYR A 113 1.36 3.80 3.10
N ILE A 114 0.51 4.04 4.08
CA ILE A 114 -0.52 5.06 3.95
C ILE A 114 0.13 6.44 3.76
N GLN A 115 -0.45 7.26 2.89
CA GLN A 115 0.00 8.63 2.68
C GLN A 115 -0.20 9.47 3.96
N THR A 116 0.62 10.50 4.10
CA THR A 116 0.51 11.47 5.20
C THR A 116 -0.87 12.14 5.20
N GLY A 117 -1.45 12.32 6.39
CA GLY A 117 -2.78 12.94 6.55
C GLY A 117 -3.97 12.03 6.24
N LYS A 118 -3.74 10.81 5.73
CA LYS A 118 -4.80 9.83 5.50
C LYS A 118 -4.91 8.85 6.66
N ASN A 119 -6.15 8.51 6.99
CA ASN A 119 -6.52 7.56 8.04
C ASN A 119 -7.88 6.94 7.71
N GLY A 120 -8.21 5.84 8.36
CA GLY A 120 -9.48 5.17 8.12
C GLY A 120 -9.47 3.73 8.63
N ARG A 121 -10.38 2.92 8.08
CA ARG A 121 -10.42 1.47 8.27
C ARG A 121 -10.39 0.76 6.93
N VAL A 122 -9.70 -0.38 6.87
CA VAL A 122 -9.73 -1.23 5.68
C VAL A 122 -11.15 -1.77 5.55
N SER A 123 -11.81 -1.47 4.44
CA SER A 123 -13.16 -1.96 4.16
C SER A 123 -13.14 -3.24 3.34
N LYS A 124 -12.25 -3.33 2.36
CA LYS A 124 -12.20 -4.45 1.42
C LYS A 124 -10.82 -4.57 0.79
N ILE A 125 -10.43 -5.79 0.44
CA ILE A 125 -9.22 -6.07 -0.33
C ILE A 125 -9.58 -6.94 -1.53
N GLU A 126 -9.11 -6.57 -2.71
CA GLU A 126 -9.38 -7.30 -3.96
C GLU A 126 -8.09 -7.64 -4.69
N PHE A 127 -8.02 -8.85 -5.22
CA PHE A 127 -6.92 -9.32 -6.07
C PHE A 127 -7.42 -9.62 -7.46
N PHE A 128 -6.71 -9.11 -8.46
CA PHE A 128 -6.98 -9.33 -9.87
C PHE A 128 -5.75 -10.00 -10.50
N LEU A 129 -5.91 -11.24 -10.94
CA LEU A 129 -4.91 -11.91 -11.74
C LEU A 129 -4.97 -11.33 -13.16
N VAL A 130 -3.87 -10.77 -13.65
CA VAL A 130 -3.83 -10.18 -14.99
C VAL A 130 -3.46 -11.30 -15.97
N ASN A 131 -4.48 -11.89 -16.59
CA ASN A 131 -4.27 -12.93 -17.61
C ASN A 131 -3.72 -12.32 -18.90
N ILE A 132 -2.55 -12.80 -19.32
CA ILE A 132 -1.83 -12.36 -20.53
C ILE A 132 -2.60 -12.73 -21.82
N LYS A 133 -3.59 -13.63 -21.76
CA LYS A 133 -4.29 -14.22 -22.91
C LYS A 133 -5.44 -13.39 -23.50
N SER A 134 -5.98 -12.39 -22.81
CA SER A 134 -7.04 -11.52 -23.33
C SER A 134 -6.47 -10.26 -24.00
N ARG A 135 -5.65 -10.43 -25.04
CA ARG A 135 -5.10 -9.33 -25.85
C ARG A 135 -5.84 -9.25 -27.19
N SER A 136 -7.01 -8.62 -27.20
CA SER A 136 -7.60 -8.04 -28.41
C SER A 136 -7.37 -6.53 -28.51
N ASN A 137 -6.73 -5.88 -27.52
CA ASN A 137 -6.51 -4.44 -27.54
C ASN A 137 -5.03 -4.04 -27.73
N LYS A 138 -4.83 -3.19 -28.73
CA LYS A 138 -3.58 -2.66 -29.31
C LYS A 138 -2.75 -1.75 -28.39
N TYR A 139 -2.89 -1.86 -27.07
CA TYR A 139 -1.99 -1.21 -26.12
C TYR A 139 -1.04 -2.26 -25.56
N LYS A 140 0.20 -2.26 -26.06
CA LYS A 140 1.30 -3.04 -25.48
C LYS A 140 1.49 -2.57 -24.04
N ASN A 141 0.89 -3.28 -23.08
CA ASN A 141 1.23 -3.08 -21.66
C ASN A 141 2.73 -3.35 -21.50
N HIS A 142 3.51 -2.29 -21.30
CA HIS A 142 4.96 -2.31 -21.09
C HIS A 142 5.36 -2.88 -19.71
N ASN A 143 4.39 -3.10 -18.82
CA ASN A 143 4.64 -3.60 -17.49
C ASN A 143 4.09 -5.01 -17.42
N ASN A 144 4.96 -6.02 -17.30
CA ASN A 144 4.62 -7.42 -17.10
C ASN A 144 3.93 -7.64 -15.73
N ILE A 145 2.78 -7.00 -15.53
CA ILE A 145 1.98 -7.09 -14.32
C ILE A 145 1.26 -8.43 -14.35
N TYR A 146 1.46 -9.24 -13.33
CA TYR A 146 0.79 -10.54 -13.20
C TYR A 146 -0.31 -10.52 -12.14
N LEU A 147 -0.21 -9.63 -11.15
CA LEU A 147 -1.17 -9.49 -10.07
C LEU A 147 -1.40 -8.01 -9.75
N LYS A 148 -2.66 -7.60 -9.63
CA LYS A 148 -3.08 -6.29 -9.14
C LYS A 148 -3.84 -6.46 -7.83
N CYS A 149 -3.48 -5.70 -6.82
CA CYS A 149 -4.16 -5.64 -5.52
C CYS A 149 -4.83 -4.28 -5.36
N ARG A 150 -6.07 -4.25 -4.87
CA ARG A 150 -6.77 -3.03 -4.48
C ARG A 150 -7.11 -3.10 -3.00
N ILE A 151 -6.82 -2.03 -2.27
CA ILE A 151 -7.15 -1.91 -0.86
C ILE A 151 -8.05 -0.69 -0.69
N PHE A 152 -9.27 -0.93 -0.21
CA PHE A 152 -10.28 0.08 0.00
C PHE A 152 -10.22 0.56 1.43
N ILE A 153 -10.03 1.87 1.62
CA ILE A 153 -9.93 2.50 2.93
C ILE A 153 -11.10 3.46 3.09
N CYS A 154 -11.95 3.18 4.07
CA CYS A 154 -13.09 4.02 4.38
C CYS A 154 -12.81 4.92 5.57
N LYS A 155 -13.27 6.16 5.48
CA LYS A 155 -13.23 7.14 6.56
C LYS A 155 -14.58 7.82 6.66
N GLN A 156 -15.15 7.82 7.86
CA GLN A 156 -16.27 8.68 8.18
C GLN A 156 -15.76 10.11 8.41
N ARG A 157 -16.32 11.07 7.69
CA ARG A 157 -16.07 12.50 7.86
C ARG A 157 -17.29 13.13 8.51
N PHE A 158 -17.05 13.81 9.63
CA PHE A 158 -18.03 14.66 10.28
C PHE A 158 -17.92 16.07 9.72
N LEU A 159 -19.00 16.84 9.78
CA LEU A 159 -18.98 18.26 9.49
C LEU A 159 -17.92 18.96 10.35
N THR A 160 -17.04 19.73 9.71
CA THR A 160 -15.95 20.47 10.34
C THR A 160 -15.98 21.94 9.94
N VAL A 161 -15.39 22.81 10.78
CA VAL A 161 -15.29 24.24 10.46
C VAL A 161 -14.49 24.42 9.17
N GLY A 162 -15.05 25.19 8.23
CA GLY A 162 -14.50 25.39 6.89
C GLY A 162 -15.08 24.46 5.82
N ASP A 163 -15.90 23.47 6.19
CA ASP A 163 -16.72 22.75 5.21
C ASP A 163 -17.78 23.70 4.65
N LYS A 164 -17.91 23.71 3.32
CA LYS A 164 -18.97 24.43 2.63
C LYS A 164 -20.23 23.56 2.64
N LEU A 165 -21.32 24.10 3.17
CA LEU A 165 -22.65 23.47 3.21
C LEU A 165 -23.41 23.68 1.91
#